data_AF-A0A7D7ZGR6-F1
#
_entry.id   AF-A0A7D7ZGR6-F1
#
_cell.length_a   1.000
_cell.length_b   1.000
_cell.length_c   1.000
_cell.angle_alpha   90.00
_cell.angle_beta   90.00
_cell.angle_gamma   90.00
#
_symmetry.space_group_name_H-M   'P 1'
#
loop_
_entity.id
_entity.type
_entity.pdbx_description
1 polymer ?
#
loop_
_entity_poly.entity_id
_entity_poly.type
_entity_poly.pdbx_seq_one_letter_code
_entity_poly.pdbx_strand_id
1 'polypeptide(L)' 'MVYVCKGVCNGIKGEKIPSGSRYWYGQKRCSMCSVFITVSGVRCPCCSALLRTKSRSRKKYYSIELV' A
#
# COMPACT_ATOMS: atom_id res chain seq x y z
N MET A 1 11.16 -8.51 -17.48
CA MET A 1 10.66 -7.12 -17.43
C MET A 1 10.92 -6.57 -16.03
N VAL A 2 11.90 -5.68 -15.86
CA VAL A 2 12.29 -5.16 -14.53
C VAL A 2 11.49 -3.89 -14.24
N TYR A 3 10.68 -3.90 -13.18
CA TYR A 3 9.97 -2.70 -12.74
C TYR A 3 10.91 -1.84 -11.90
N VAL A 4 11.38 -0.71 -12.45
CA VAL A 4 12.26 0.24 -11.75
C VAL A 4 11.44 1.41 -11.21
N CYS A 5 11.67 1.80 -9.96
CA CYS A 5 11.03 2.98 -9.38
C CYS A 5 11.72 4.25 -9.91
N LYS A 6 10.96 5.13 -10.57
CA LYS A 6 11.43 6.40 -11.15
C LYS A 6 11.40 7.60 -10.19
N GLY A 7 11.06 7.41 -8.92
CA GLY A 7 10.97 8.49 -7.91
C GLY A 7 9.73 9.40 -7.97
N VAL A 8 8.97 9.41 -9.08
CA VAL A 8 7.77 10.27 -9.27
C VAL A 8 6.70 10.07 -8.18
N CYS A 9 6.59 8.87 -7.61
CA CYS A 9 5.59 8.58 -6.57
C CYS A 9 5.79 9.36 -5.25
N ASN A 10 6.95 9.96 -5.02
CA ASN A 10 7.22 10.76 -3.83
C ASN A 10 6.50 12.11 -3.82
N GLY A 11 6.19 12.66 -5.00
CA GLY A 11 5.45 13.93 -5.14
C GLY A 11 3.95 13.78 -4.93
N ILE A 12 3.40 12.60 -5.21
CA ILE A 12 1.96 12.26 -5.07
C ILE A 12 1.68 11.43 -3.80
N LYS A 13 2.60 11.47 -2.83
CA LYS A 13 2.41 10.79 -1.55
C LYS A 13 1.14 11.35 -0.90
N GLY A 14 0.29 10.45 -0.41
CA GLY A 14 -0.89 10.85 0.33
C GLY A 14 -0.52 11.51 1.66
N GLU A 15 -1.50 12.09 2.33
CA GLU A 15 -1.31 12.70 3.64
C GLU A 15 -0.72 11.72 4.68
N LYS A 16 -0.09 12.27 5.71
CA LYS A 16 0.48 11.50 6.82
C LYS A 16 -0.66 10.97 7.69
N ILE A 17 -1.15 9.79 7.35
CA ILE A 17 -2.23 9.12 8.07
C ILE A 17 -1.64 8.05 9.01
N PRO A 18 -2.21 7.86 10.22
CA PRO A 18 -1.79 6.79 11.12
C PRO A 18 -1.85 5.41 10.45
N SER A 19 -0.84 4.58 10.74
CA SER A 19 -0.54 3.33 10.02
C SER A 19 -1.70 2.35 9.88
N GLY A 20 -2.62 2.34 10.84
CA GLY A 20 -3.78 1.44 10.87
C GLY A 20 -4.93 1.87 9.96
N SER A 21 -5.08 3.17 9.68
CA SER A 21 -6.22 3.70 8.94
C SER A 21 -5.90 4.09 7.50
N ARG A 22 -4.64 4.01 7.05
CA ARG A 22 -4.22 4.36 5.67
C ARG A 22 -5.09 3.73 4.58
N TYR A 23 -5.38 2.42 4.71
CA TYR A 23 -6.23 1.71 3.76
C TYR A 23 -7.70 2.16 3.81
N TRP A 24 -8.16 2.57 4.99
CA TRP A 24 -9.53 3.03 5.22
C TRP A 24 -9.78 4.41 4.58
N TYR A 25 -8.78 5.29 4.65
CA TYR A 25 -8.74 6.56 3.92
C TYR A 25 -8.49 6.42 2.40
N GLY A 26 -8.48 5.19 1.86
CA GLY A 26 -8.29 4.96 0.43
C GLY A 26 -6.85 5.11 -0.06
N GLN A 27 -5.85 5.21 0.84
CA GLN A 27 -4.46 5.14 0.43
C GLN A 27 -4.09 3.73 -0.01
N LYS A 28 -3.36 3.65 -1.12
CA LYS A 28 -2.89 2.39 -1.68
C LYS A 28 -1.37 2.33 -1.58
N ARG A 29 -0.82 1.16 -1.24
CA ARG A 29 0.63 0.97 -1.10
C ARG A 29 1.23 0.34 -2.34
N CYS A 30 2.27 0.95 -2.90
CA CYS A 30 3.05 0.32 -3.95
C CYS A 30 4.03 -0.72 -3.36
N SER A 31 4.02 -1.96 -3.86
CA SER A 31 4.96 -3.00 -3.39
C SER A 31 6.40 -2.74 -3.82
N MET A 32 6.61 -2.10 -4.97
CA MET A 32 7.94 -1.84 -5.52
C MET A 32 8.56 -0.57 -4.92
N CYS A 33 7.84 0.55 -4.95
CA CYS A 33 8.34 1.81 -4.40
C CYS A 33 8.14 1.94 -2.88
N SER A 34 7.43 1.01 -2.23
CA SER A 34 7.15 1.01 -0.79
C SER A 34 6.41 2.24 -0.22
N VAL A 35 5.90 3.12 -1.07
CA VAL A 35 5.16 4.33 -0.70
C VAL A 35 3.64 4.14 -0.65
N PHE A 36 2.97 4.97 0.13
CA PHE A 36 1.52 5.12 0.16
C PHE A 36 1.10 6.32 -0.71
N ILE A 37 0.22 6.08 -1.67
CA ILE A 37 -0.27 7.09 -2.61
C ILE A 37 -1.79 7.04 -2.70
N THR A 38 -2.40 8.20 -2.91
CA THR A 38 -3.83 8.37 -3.18
C THR A 38 -4.02 8.60 -4.66
N VAL A 39 -4.28 7.52 -5.40
CA VAL A 39 -4.54 7.58 -6.84
C VAL A 39 -5.81 6.79 -7.18
N SER A 40 -6.58 7.32 -8.13
CA SER A 40 -7.81 6.67 -8.60
C SER A 40 -7.51 5.31 -9.25
N GLY A 41 -6.38 5.19 -9.95
CA GLY A 41 -5.96 3.96 -10.62
C GLY A 41 -5.53 2.82 -9.69
N VAL A 42 -5.34 1.64 -10.27
CA VAL A 42 -4.83 0.43 -9.59
C VAL A 42 -3.33 0.22 -9.76
N ARG A 43 -2.68 0.98 -10.65
CA ARG A 43 -1.24 0.91 -10.93
C ARG A 43 -0.52 2.13 -10.39
N CYS A 44 0.71 1.92 -9.92
CA CYS A 44 1.59 2.99 -9.52
C CYS A 44 2.04 3.77 -10.76
N PRO A 45 1.90 5.10 -10.83
CA PRO A 45 2.37 5.89 -11.97
C PRO A 45 3.90 5.93 -12.07
N CYS A 46 4.62 5.48 -11.04
CA CYS A 46 6.08 5.52 -10.98
C CYS A 46 6.75 4.25 -11.53
N CYS A 47 6.25 3.06 -11.15
CA CYS A 47 6.84 1.77 -11.52
C CYS A 47 5.84 0.84 -12.23
N SER A 48 4.62 1.30 -12.48
CA SER A 48 3.52 0.53 -13.09
C SER A 48 3.09 -0.73 -12.31
N ALA A 49 3.66 -0.97 -11.13
CA ALA A 49 3.28 -2.08 -10.27
C ALA A 49 1.86 -1.91 -9.73
N LEU A 50 1.15 -3.02 -9.54
CA LEU A 50 -0.17 -3.04 -8.92
C LEU A 50 -0.09 -2.56 -7.47
N LEU A 51 -0.98 -1.60 -7.15
CA LEU A 51 -1.11 -1.03 -5.83
C LEU A 51 -1.91 -1.96 -4.92
N ARG A 52 -1.44 -2.12 -3.69
CA ARG A 52 -2.11 -2.90 -2.66
C ARG A 52 -3.14 -2.04 -1.94
N THR A 53 -4.37 -2.54 -1.88
CA THR A 53 -5.48 -1.98 -1.09
C THR A 53 -5.69 -2.72 0.23
N LYS A 54 -5.02 -3.87 0.42
CA LYS A 54 -5.08 -4.68 1.64
C LYS A 54 -3.68 -4.94 2.19
N SER A 55 -3.58 -5.00 3.51
CA SER A 55 -2.37 -5.42 4.20
C SER A 55 -2.00 -6.87 3.82
N ARG A 56 -0.71 -7.23 3.94
CA ARG A 56 -0.22 -8.59 3.67
C ARG A 56 -0.66 -9.61 4.73
N SER A 57 -0.98 -9.15 5.93
CA SER A 57 -1.16 -10.07 7.06
C SER A 57 -2.45 -10.86 6.92
N ARG A 58 -2.33 -12.13 6.54
CA ARG A 58 -3.18 -13.17 7.12
C ARG A 58 -2.88 -13.15 8.61
N LYS A 59 -3.79 -12.64 9.43
CA LYS A 59 -3.78 -13.00 10.85
C LYS A 59 -3.86 -14.52 10.87
N LYS A 60 -2.78 -15.20 11.28
CA LYS A 60 -2.97 -16.53 11.89
C LYS A 60 -3.85 -16.23 13.10
N TYR A 61 -5.12 -16.60 13.03
CA TYR A 61 -5.85 -16.86 14.25
C TYR A 61 -5.05 -17.97 14.93
N TYR A 62 -4.19 -17.62 15.88
CA TYR A 62 -4.06 -18.51 17.01
C TYR A 62 -5.45 -18.46 17.62
N SER A 63 -6.23 -19.53 17.41
CA SER A 63 -7.38 -19.83 18.26
C SER A 63 -6.84 -19.80 19.67
N ILE A 64 -7.08 -18.69 20.36
CA ILE A 64 -6.96 -18.66 21.79
C ILE A 64 -8.26 -19.32 22.27
N GLU A 65 -8.23 -20.65 22.35
CA GLU A 65 -9.07 -21.35 23.31
C GLU A 65 -8.59 -20.87 24.69
N LEU A 66 -9.28 -19.87 25.25
CA LEU A 66 -9.21 -19.59 26.67
C LEU A 66 -10.62 -19.34 27.19
N VAL A 67 -11.06 -20.37 27.94
CA VAL A 67 -12.13 -20.46 28.96
C VAL A 67 -13.57 -20.44 28.44
#